data_AF-A0A804NFX7-F1
#
_entry.id   AF-A0A804NFX7-F1
#
_cell.length_a   1.000
_cell.length_b   1.000
_cell.length_c   1.000
_cell.angle_alpha   90.00
_cell.angle_beta   90.00
_cell.angle_gamma   90.00
#
_symmetry.space_group_name_H-M   'P 1'
#
loop_
_entity.id
_entity.type
_entity.pdbx_description
1 polymer ?
#
loop_
_entity_poly.entity_id
_entity_poly.type
_entity_poly.pdbx_seq_one_letter_code
_entity_poly.pdbx_strand_id
1 'polypeptide(L)'
;MRDLLIGVNYLHSHGLAHTELRIENVHVSPIDKHVKVGILGNAADFQDNDLSSSTIASNNDRRKMMIAFDMRCVGFIMAKMVLRELMDPSTFFKFKSFLTKGNDPSCLREFLLPTLYQNSPSGNIGLQMLDRQWGAGWNLLALLLATKPEERISCVDALRHPFLCGPKWRINPSANLIRWGLGSTAVRMAEDYIYGRHQRRRLSYFVELMEVLNPSLRTQNWLHLLPGRWRLLYCTGRHIGLTLRQPSPRVLISAVYLTVSSESVDQVFSLTSDVGFRIMPEPNWPHDKSGSEGVLSVTASARIAAGRIYINEHDSKEDMVTSSMRYLHGNKWRKFSQIKELPSSLPAVNIAMDEIHVSISCTSTMTVNSAQKALKEIRTQTPPEMFDLSKIVCGTYIDARLMILRGVNGSALLFTRANPMIDT
;
A
#
# COMPACT_ATOMS: atom_id res chain seq x y z
N MET A 1 -15.99 10.08 15.66
CA MET A 1 -15.73 8.67 15.28
C MET A 1 -16.01 7.69 16.40
N ARG A 2 -15.31 7.75 17.54
CA ARG A 2 -15.55 6.79 18.65
C ARG A 2 -17.00 6.80 19.13
N ASP A 3 -17.55 7.97 19.46
CA ASP A 3 -18.96 8.12 19.89
C ASP A 3 -19.96 7.62 18.83
N LEU A 4 -19.72 7.92 17.55
CA LEU A 4 -20.51 7.40 16.43
C LEU A 4 -20.53 5.86 16.41
N LEU A 5 -19.35 5.23 16.51
CA LEU A 5 -19.23 3.77 16.54
C LEU A 5 -19.85 3.18 17.82
N ILE A 6 -19.76 3.83 18.97
CA ILE A 6 -20.46 3.38 20.19
C ILE A 6 -21.98 3.34 19.95
N GLY A 7 -22.55 4.38 19.34
CA GLY A 7 -23.97 4.43 19.00
C GLY A 7 -24.38 3.35 17.99
N VAL A 8 -23.58 3.14 16.94
CA VAL A 8 -23.84 2.07 15.94
C VAL A 8 -23.69 0.68 16.57
N ASN A 9 -22.67 0.45 17.40
CA ASN A 9 -22.48 -0.80 18.12
C ASN A 9 -23.65 -1.11 19.05
N TYR A 10 -24.19 -0.08 19.70
CA TYR A 10 -25.38 -0.22 20.54
C TYR A 10 -26.56 -0.75 19.71
N LEU A 11 -26.88 -0.15 18.56
CA LEU A 11 -27.94 -0.64 17.68
C LEU A 11 -27.70 -2.09 17.23
N HIS A 12 -26.50 -2.39 16.75
CA HIS A 12 -26.14 -3.73 16.27
C HIS A 12 -26.22 -4.80 17.37
N SER A 13 -25.92 -4.43 18.61
CA SER A 13 -26.04 -5.34 19.76
C SER A 13 -27.50 -5.61 20.16
N HIS A 14 -28.42 -4.71 19.80
CA HIS A 14 -29.86 -4.83 20.05
C HIS A 14 -30.63 -5.40 18.85
N GLY A 15 -29.94 -5.94 17.85
CA GLY A 15 -30.60 -6.56 16.71
C GLY A 15 -31.03 -5.61 15.59
N LEU A 16 -30.64 -4.32 15.67
CA LEU A 16 -31.07 -3.30 14.72
C LEU A 16 -29.90 -2.81 13.87
N ALA A 17 -30.16 -2.56 12.59
CA ALA A 17 -29.31 -1.77 11.71
C ALA A 17 -29.93 -0.38 11.48
N HIS A 18 -29.08 0.63 11.32
CA HIS A 18 -29.54 1.99 11.09
C HIS A 18 -30.00 2.22 9.64
N THR A 19 -29.31 1.61 8.65
CA THR A 19 -29.59 1.65 7.20
C THR A 19 -29.51 3.03 6.51
N GLU A 20 -29.40 4.11 7.26
CA GLU A 20 -29.35 5.49 6.74
C GLU A 20 -28.31 6.37 7.42
N LEU A 21 -27.13 5.82 7.70
CA LEU A 21 -26.04 6.62 8.27
C LEU A 21 -25.48 7.59 7.22
N ARG A 22 -25.69 8.89 7.43
CA ARG A 22 -25.14 9.98 6.61
C ARG A 22 -24.57 11.06 7.52
N ILE A 23 -23.63 11.86 7.01
CA ILE A 23 -22.97 12.91 7.82
C ILE A 23 -23.97 13.95 8.36
N GLU A 24 -25.05 14.18 7.62
CA GLU A 24 -26.20 15.03 8.00
C GLU A 24 -27.01 14.47 9.18
N ASN A 25 -26.98 13.16 9.40
CA ASN A 25 -27.67 12.50 10.50
C ASN A 25 -26.80 12.41 11.77
N VAL A 26 -25.61 13.01 11.75
CA VAL A 26 -24.68 13.03 12.88
C VAL A 26 -24.73 14.38 13.57
N HIS A 27 -25.30 14.41 14.77
CA HIS A 27 -25.41 15.63 15.56
C HIS A 27 -24.25 15.73 16.54
N VAL A 28 -23.60 16.89 16.58
CA VAL A 28 -22.52 17.20 17.52
C VAL A 28 -22.99 18.32 18.42
N SER A 29 -23.07 18.05 19.72
CA SER A 29 -23.41 19.08 20.69
C SER A 29 -22.24 20.07 20.82
N PRO A 30 -22.48 21.40 20.72
CA PRO A 30 -21.42 22.40 20.80
C PRO A 30 -20.81 22.53 22.19
N ILE A 31 -21.54 22.13 23.24
CA ILE A 31 -21.15 22.34 24.64
C ILE A 31 -20.19 21.26 25.13
N ASP A 32 -20.57 19.99 24.96
CA ASP A 32 -19.84 18.82 25.46
C ASP A 32 -19.11 18.05 24.35
N LYS A 33 -19.30 18.44 23.08
CA LYS A 33 -18.75 17.79 21.87
C LYS A 33 -19.17 16.33 21.71
N HIS A 34 -20.20 15.89 22.43
CA HIS A 34 -20.73 14.54 22.27
C HIS A 34 -21.44 14.39 20.93
N VAL A 35 -21.20 13.24 20.32
CA VAL A 35 -21.80 12.89 19.04
C VAL A 35 -22.97 11.96 19.27
N LYS A 36 -24.14 12.32 18.73
CA LYS A 36 -25.34 11.48 18.72
C LYS A 36 -25.70 11.14 17.28
N VAL A 37 -26.07 9.89 17.07
CA VAL A 37 -26.62 9.41 15.80
C VAL A 37 -28.12 9.72 15.83
N GLY A 38 -28.58 10.57 14.91
CA GLY A 38 -29.98 10.98 14.79
C GLY A 38 -30.74 10.12 13.77
N ILE A 39 -32.08 10.14 13.89
CA ILE A 39 -33.06 9.60 12.93
C ILE A 39 -32.96 8.08 12.74
N LEU A 40 -33.74 7.34 13.53
CA LEU A 40 -33.94 5.88 13.38
C LEU A 40 -35.16 5.53 12.51
N GLY A 41 -35.69 6.49 11.73
CA GLY A 41 -36.96 6.32 11.00
C GLY A 41 -36.97 5.15 10.02
N ASN A 42 -35.80 4.76 9.51
CA ASN A 42 -35.59 3.63 8.61
C ASN A 42 -34.74 2.50 9.23
N ALA A 43 -34.60 2.50 10.55
CA ALA A 43 -33.90 1.40 11.23
C ALA A 43 -34.63 0.08 10.96
N ALA A 44 -33.85 -0.98 10.72
CA ALA A 44 -34.37 -2.27 10.31
C ALA A 44 -33.86 -3.37 11.24
N ASP A 45 -34.74 -4.32 11.56
CA ASP A 45 -34.41 -5.51 12.34
C ASP A 45 -33.57 -6.49 11.49
N PHE A 46 -32.68 -7.20 12.16
CA PHE A 46 -31.92 -8.31 11.57
C PHE A 46 -32.78 -9.57 11.39
N GLN A 47 -33.88 -9.73 12.12
CA GLN A 47 -34.78 -10.87 11.97
C GLN A 47 -35.85 -10.58 10.90
N ASP A 48 -36.01 -11.48 9.93
CA ASP A 48 -37.24 -11.58 9.15
C ASP A 48 -38.28 -12.37 9.99
N ASN A 49 -39.51 -11.88 10.07
CA ASN A 49 -40.60 -12.49 10.84
C ASN A 49 -41.06 -13.87 10.30
N ASP A 50 -40.45 -14.39 9.23
CA ASP A 50 -40.83 -15.65 8.59
C ASP A 50 -40.03 -16.84 9.16
N LEU A 51 -40.65 -17.48 10.16
CA LEU A 51 -40.15 -18.64 10.91
C LEU A 51 -40.19 -19.95 10.09
N SER A 52 -39.31 -20.09 9.10
CA SER A 52 -39.02 -21.38 8.46
C SER A 52 -37.58 -21.83 8.74
N SER A 53 -37.31 -23.14 8.81
CA SER A 53 -36.00 -23.67 9.27
C SER A 53 -34.86 -23.46 8.25
N SER A 54 -35.17 -23.17 6.99
CA SER A 54 -34.19 -22.77 5.97
C SER A 54 -33.73 -21.30 6.12
N THR A 55 -34.37 -20.51 6.99
CA THR A 55 -34.14 -19.06 7.13
C THR A 55 -32.98 -18.68 8.06
N ILE A 56 -32.37 -19.61 8.82
CA ILE A 56 -31.34 -19.27 9.82
C ILE A 56 -30.02 -18.82 9.17
N ALA A 57 -29.59 -19.49 8.11
CA ALA A 57 -28.39 -19.10 7.34
C ALA A 57 -28.63 -17.77 6.61
N SER A 58 -29.80 -17.61 5.97
CA SER A 58 -30.18 -16.37 5.27
C SER A 58 -30.31 -15.18 6.22
N ASN A 59 -30.82 -15.38 7.44
CA ASN A 59 -30.91 -14.34 8.47
C ASN A 59 -29.52 -13.89 8.95
N ASN A 60 -28.58 -14.82 9.10
CA ASN A 60 -27.20 -14.48 9.44
C ASN A 60 -26.51 -13.69 8.31
N ASP A 61 -26.76 -14.03 7.06
CA ASP A 61 -26.18 -13.32 5.91
C ASP A 61 -26.81 -11.94 5.71
N ARG A 62 -28.13 -11.82 5.88
CA ARG A 62 -28.83 -10.52 5.94
C ARG A 62 -28.26 -9.63 7.04
N ARG A 63 -28.13 -10.14 8.26
CA ARG A 63 -27.53 -9.41 9.40
C ARG A 63 -26.12 -8.91 9.06
N LYS A 64 -25.26 -9.77 8.52
CA LYS A 64 -23.90 -9.39 8.12
C LYS A 64 -23.92 -8.29 7.07
N MET A 65 -24.79 -8.39 6.05
CA MET A 65 -24.90 -7.38 5.01
C MET A 65 -25.35 -6.03 5.56
N MET A 66 -26.34 -6.01 6.45
CA MET A 66 -26.85 -4.78 7.06
C MET A 66 -25.82 -4.11 7.98
N ILE A 67 -25.13 -4.90 8.82
CA ILE A 67 -24.01 -4.41 9.65
C ILE A 67 -22.91 -3.84 8.75
N ALA A 68 -22.50 -4.58 7.73
CA ALA A 68 -21.48 -4.13 6.81
C ALA A 68 -21.90 -2.84 6.09
N PHE A 69 -23.17 -2.71 5.69
CA PHE A 69 -23.68 -1.49 5.07
C PHE A 69 -23.52 -0.27 5.98
N ASP A 70 -23.96 -0.37 7.24
CA ASP A 70 -23.79 0.69 8.24
C ASP A 70 -22.31 1.05 8.42
N MET A 71 -21.45 0.05 8.54
CA MET A 71 -19.99 0.27 8.70
C MET A 71 -19.38 0.98 7.49
N ARG A 72 -19.87 0.71 6.27
CA ARG A 72 -19.44 1.42 5.05
C ARG A 72 -19.85 2.89 5.10
N CYS A 73 -21.06 3.17 5.55
CA CYS A 73 -21.55 4.52 5.75
C CYS A 73 -20.75 5.28 6.80
N VAL A 74 -20.37 4.62 7.91
CA VAL A 74 -19.43 5.17 8.90
C VAL A 74 -18.07 5.50 8.26
N GLY A 75 -17.57 4.65 7.36
CA GLY A 75 -16.38 4.93 6.54
C GLY A 75 -16.51 6.19 5.69
N PHE A 76 -17.65 6.40 5.02
CA PHE A 76 -17.91 7.63 4.27
C PHE A 76 -18.00 8.87 5.15
N ILE A 77 -18.61 8.75 6.32
CA ILE A 77 -18.65 9.83 7.32
C ILE A 77 -17.23 10.16 7.78
N MET A 78 -16.41 9.16 8.12
CA MET A 78 -15.00 9.35 8.50
C MET A 78 -14.22 10.06 7.40
N ALA A 79 -14.35 9.61 6.15
CA ALA A 79 -13.67 10.19 5.01
C ALA A 79 -14.00 11.69 4.86
N LYS A 80 -15.30 12.03 4.86
CA LYS A 80 -15.78 13.42 4.73
C LYS A 80 -15.42 14.31 5.91
N MET A 81 -15.42 13.77 7.13
CA MET A 81 -15.04 14.52 8.32
C MET A 81 -13.56 14.89 8.32
N VAL A 82 -12.70 14.00 7.83
CA VAL A 82 -11.24 14.20 7.87
C VAL A 82 -10.73 14.89 6.60
N LEU A 83 -11.24 14.54 5.43
CA LEU A 83 -10.84 15.08 4.13
C LEU A 83 -11.94 16.00 3.59
N ARG A 84 -11.79 17.31 3.81
CA ARG A 84 -12.80 18.32 3.46
C ARG A 84 -13.11 18.38 1.97
N GLU A 85 -12.15 18.01 1.13
CA GLU A 85 -12.29 17.92 -0.32
C GLU A 85 -13.39 16.91 -0.73
N LEU A 86 -13.65 15.89 0.11
CA LEU A 86 -14.73 14.92 -0.14
C LEU A 86 -16.13 15.45 0.22
N MET A 87 -16.25 16.69 0.70
CA MET A 87 -17.54 17.37 0.81
C MET A 87 -18.04 17.86 -0.54
N ASP A 88 -17.14 18.13 -1.49
CA ASP A 88 -17.50 18.47 -2.86
C ASP A 88 -18.13 17.24 -3.56
N PRO A 89 -19.36 17.35 -4.11
CA PRO A 89 -20.05 16.23 -4.74
C PRO A 89 -19.27 15.61 -5.91
N SER A 90 -18.56 16.41 -6.70
CA SER A 90 -17.83 15.92 -7.88
C SER A 90 -16.62 15.07 -7.48
N THR A 91 -15.89 15.52 -6.47
CA THR A 91 -14.75 14.82 -5.88
C THR A 91 -15.21 13.56 -5.16
N PHE A 92 -16.31 13.64 -4.42
CA PHE A 92 -16.89 12.49 -3.74
C PHE A 92 -17.43 11.45 -4.73
N PHE A 93 -17.95 11.86 -5.87
CA PHE A 93 -18.37 10.94 -6.93
C PHE A 93 -17.18 10.14 -7.49
N LYS A 94 -16.05 10.81 -7.77
CA LYS A 94 -14.80 10.13 -8.18
C LYS A 94 -14.32 9.13 -7.12
N PHE A 95 -14.38 9.52 -5.85
CA PHE A 95 -14.05 8.66 -4.71
C PHE A 95 -14.98 7.44 -4.58
N LYS A 96 -16.29 7.60 -4.76
CA LYS A 96 -17.22 6.46 -4.79
C LYS A 96 -16.94 5.56 -5.99
N SER A 97 -16.74 6.15 -7.16
CA SER A 97 -16.44 5.43 -8.41
C SER A 97 -15.21 4.55 -8.25
N PHE A 98 -14.17 5.06 -7.57
CA PHE A 98 -12.98 4.29 -7.21
C PHE A 98 -13.34 3.00 -6.45
N LEU A 99 -14.17 3.09 -5.41
CA LEU A 99 -14.57 1.94 -4.61
C LEU A 99 -15.52 0.99 -5.36
N THR A 100 -16.45 1.51 -6.16
CA THR A 100 -17.41 0.67 -6.92
C THR A 100 -16.77 -0.11 -8.04
N LYS A 101 -15.65 0.38 -8.59
CA LYS A 101 -14.84 -0.36 -9.57
C LYS A 101 -14.08 -1.55 -8.97
N GLY A 102 -14.23 -1.80 -7.67
CA GLY A 102 -13.57 -2.91 -6.97
C GLY A 102 -12.10 -2.64 -6.63
N ASN A 103 -11.65 -1.38 -6.73
CA ASN A 103 -10.28 -1.03 -6.36
C ASN A 103 -10.06 -1.21 -4.85
N ASP A 104 -8.83 -1.58 -4.50
CA ASP A 104 -8.41 -1.80 -3.12
C ASP A 104 -8.43 -0.48 -2.32
N PRO A 105 -9.23 -0.38 -1.24
CA PRO A 105 -9.29 0.81 -0.39
C PRO A 105 -7.96 1.15 0.28
N SER A 106 -7.02 0.22 0.32
CA SER A 106 -5.70 0.48 0.89
C SER A 106 -4.90 1.49 0.05
N CYS A 107 -5.19 1.62 -1.25
CA CYS A 107 -4.59 2.59 -2.17
C CYS A 107 -5.28 3.98 -2.11
N LEU A 108 -6.20 4.20 -1.17
CA LEU A 108 -6.94 5.45 -1.05
C LEU A 108 -6.03 6.66 -0.82
N ARG A 109 -4.94 6.48 -0.07
CA ARG A 109 -3.98 7.55 0.17
C ARG A 109 -3.41 8.02 -1.18
N GLU A 110 -2.80 7.12 -1.93
CA GLU A 110 -2.17 7.38 -3.23
C GLU A 110 -3.16 7.94 -4.25
N PHE A 111 -4.38 7.41 -4.29
CA PHE A 111 -5.45 7.90 -5.17
C PHE A 111 -5.83 9.35 -4.85
N LEU A 112 -5.88 9.72 -3.57
CA LEU A 112 -6.32 11.06 -3.15
C LEU A 112 -5.19 12.08 -3.11
N LEU A 113 -3.91 11.67 -3.04
CA LEU A 113 -2.78 12.60 -2.97
C LEU A 113 -2.84 13.72 -4.03
N PRO A 114 -3.05 13.45 -5.33
CA PRO A 114 -3.09 14.52 -6.34
C PRO A 114 -4.18 15.56 -6.07
N THR A 115 -5.37 15.11 -5.67
CA THR A 115 -6.50 15.99 -5.37
C THR A 115 -6.27 16.79 -4.09
N LEU A 116 -5.63 16.19 -3.08
CA LEU A 116 -5.41 16.82 -1.77
C LEU A 116 -4.23 17.81 -1.78
N TYR A 117 -3.22 17.61 -2.63
CA TYR A 117 -2.06 18.50 -2.74
C TYR A 117 -2.28 19.73 -3.63
N GLN A 118 -3.27 19.71 -4.53
CA GLN A 118 -3.55 20.85 -5.44
C GLN A 118 -3.88 22.16 -4.71
N ASN A 119 -4.40 22.07 -3.48
CA ASN A 119 -5.03 23.21 -2.81
C ASN A 119 -4.27 23.78 -1.60
N SER A 120 -3.11 23.23 -1.22
CA SER A 120 -2.40 23.73 -0.02
C SER A 120 -0.88 23.54 -0.04
N PRO A 121 -0.08 24.62 -0.04
CA PRO A 121 1.38 24.55 0.11
C PRO A 121 1.81 24.12 1.52
N SER A 122 0.92 24.20 2.54
CA SER A 122 1.19 23.77 3.92
C SER A 122 0.73 22.33 4.23
N GLY A 123 0.27 21.61 3.20
CA GLY A 123 -0.25 20.25 3.31
C GLY A 123 -1.70 20.20 3.81
N ASN A 124 -2.34 19.05 3.64
CA ASN A 124 -3.72 18.81 4.06
C ASN A 124 -3.76 18.28 5.51
N ILE A 125 -4.48 18.97 6.41
CA ILE A 125 -4.60 18.58 7.84
C ILE A 125 -5.23 17.19 7.98
N GLY A 126 -6.20 16.87 7.13
CA GLY A 126 -6.84 15.55 7.10
C GLY A 126 -5.86 14.43 6.76
N LEU A 127 -5.03 14.64 5.73
CA LEU A 127 -3.94 13.74 5.37
C LEU A 127 -2.98 13.53 6.55
N GLN A 128 -2.57 14.62 7.20
CA GLN A 128 -1.71 14.53 8.40
C GLN A 128 -2.38 13.74 9.53
N MET A 129 -3.69 13.94 9.76
CA MET A 129 -4.45 13.21 10.78
C MET A 129 -4.50 11.71 10.50
N LEU A 130 -4.74 11.31 9.24
CA LEU A 130 -4.78 9.90 8.84
C LEU A 130 -3.40 9.26 8.85
N ASP A 131 -2.35 10.04 8.58
CA ASP A 131 -0.94 9.64 8.65
C ASP A 131 -0.39 9.52 10.09
N ARG A 132 -1.12 9.99 11.11
CA ARG A 132 -0.73 9.83 12.52
C ARG A 132 -0.65 8.35 12.89
N GLN A 133 0.19 8.07 13.89
CA GLN A 133 0.43 6.71 14.39
C GLN A 133 0.71 5.73 13.25
N TRP A 134 1.54 6.19 12.30
CA TRP A 134 1.97 5.38 11.17
C TRP A 134 0.83 4.94 10.24
N GLY A 135 -0.07 5.86 9.90
CA GLY A 135 -1.15 5.55 8.96
C GLY A 135 -2.29 4.73 9.56
N ALA A 136 -2.45 4.72 10.88
CA ALA A 136 -3.55 4.01 11.54
C ALA A 136 -4.93 4.55 11.11
N GLY A 137 -5.03 5.85 10.81
CA GLY A 137 -6.27 6.43 10.29
C GLY A 137 -6.62 5.90 8.90
N TRP A 138 -5.61 5.80 8.02
CA TRP A 138 -5.78 5.18 6.70
C TRP A 138 -6.16 3.70 6.79
N ASN A 139 -5.57 2.96 7.73
CA ASN A 139 -5.93 1.55 7.93
C ASN A 139 -7.40 1.39 8.33
N LEU A 140 -7.85 2.14 9.34
CA LEU A 140 -9.24 2.09 9.77
C LEU A 140 -10.18 2.48 8.63
N LEU A 141 -9.84 3.53 7.88
CA LEU A 141 -10.65 3.99 6.77
C LEU A 141 -10.76 2.93 5.66
N ALA A 142 -9.64 2.29 5.30
CA ALA A 142 -9.62 1.22 4.31
C ALA A 142 -10.47 0.02 4.77
N LEU A 143 -10.37 -0.37 6.04
CA LEU A 143 -11.14 -1.47 6.62
C LEU A 143 -12.65 -1.17 6.71
N LEU A 144 -13.03 0.08 6.98
CA LEU A 144 -14.43 0.52 6.95
C LEU A 144 -15.00 0.52 5.51
N LEU A 145 -14.14 0.78 4.52
CA LEU A 145 -14.52 0.91 3.12
C LEU A 145 -14.19 -0.33 2.27
N ALA A 146 -13.85 -1.46 2.90
CA ALA A 146 -13.63 -2.75 2.24
C ALA A 146 -14.74 -3.03 1.21
N THR A 147 -14.36 -3.44 0.01
CA THR A 147 -15.30 -3.62 -1.11
C THR A 147 -16.29 -4.75 -0.82
N LYS A 148 -15.79 -5.87 -0.29
CA LYS A 148 -16.60 -7.00 0.15
C LYS A 148 -17.16 -6.79 1.57
N PRO A 149 -18.44 -7.08 1.81
CA PRO A 149 -19.05 -7.00 3.14
C PRO A 149 -18.31 -7.83 4.20
N GLU A 150 -17.78 -9.00 3.83
CA GLU A 150 -17.16 -9.97 4.73
C GLU A 150 -15.77 -9.54 5.21
N GLU A 151 -15.09 -8.72 4.40
CA GLU A 151 -13.76 -8.17 4.70
C GLU A 151 -13.86 -6.86 5.50
N ARG A 152 -15.08 -6.32 5.66
CA ARG A 152 -15.32 -5.05 6.33
C ARG A 152 -15.25 -5.21 7.84
N ILE A 153 -14.55 -4.29 8.50
CA ILE A 153 -14.37 -4.32 9.95
C ILE A 153 -15.71 -4.20 10.69
N SER A 154 -15.88 -5.02 11.73
CA SER A 154 -17.03 -4.95 12.62
C SER A 154 -16.97 -3.70 13.51
N CYS A 155 -18.09 -3.29 14.09
CA CYS A 155 -18.12 -2.13 14.98
C CYS A 155 -17.25 -2.34 16.24
N VAL A 156 -17.27 -3.56 16.80
CA VAL A 156 -16.49 -3.95 17.98
C VAL A 156 -14.99 -3.86 17.68
N ASP A 157 -14.56 -4.37 16.52
CA ASP A 157 -13.15 -4.35 16.13
C ASP A 157 -12.70 -2.93 15.78
N ALA A 158 -13.57 -2.13 15.16
CA ALA A 158 -13.30 -0.72 14.88
C ALA A 158 -13.09 0.07 16.16
N LEU A 159 -13.89 -0.17 17.21
CA LEU A 159 -13.71 0.47 18.52
C LEU A 159 -12.40 0.09 19.22
N ARG A 160 -11.86 -1.09 18.93
CA ARG A 160 -10.55 -1.57 19.41
C ARG A 160 -9.39 -1.11 18.52
N HIS A 161 -9.68 -0.43 17.41
CA HIS A 161 -8.65 0.01 16.48
C HIS A 161 -7.74 1.09 17.12
N PRO A 162 -6.41 1.02 16.95
CA PRO A 162 -5.46 1.95 17.58
C PRO A 162 -5.71 3.42 17.26
N PHE A 163 -6.24 3.71 16.07
CA PHE A 163 -6.61 5.08 15.69
C PHE A 163 -7.63 5.70 16.66
N LEU A 164 -8.53 4.88 17.24
CA LEU A 164 -9.56 5.32 18.19
C LEU A 164 -9.17 5.06 19.65
N CYS A 165 -8.17 4.19 19.88
CA CYS A 165 -7.61 3.93 21.20
C CYS A 165 -6.44 4.90 21.47
N GLY A 166 -6.64 5.85 22.38
CA GLY A 166 -5.56 6.75 22.79
C GLY A 166 -4.38 6.00 23.42
N PRO A 167 -3.22 6.66 23.63
CA PRO A 167 -1.99 6.07 24.17
C PRO A 167 -2.14 5.41 25.57
N LYS A 168 -3.30 5.56 26.23
CA LYS A 168 -3.63 4.95 27.53
C LYS A 168 -4.25 3.55 27.41
N TRP A 169 -4.78 3.15 26.26
CA TRP A 169 -5.35 1.82 26.05
C TRP A 169 -4.37 0.97 25.25
N ARG A 170 -3.45 0.30 25.95
CA ARG A 170 -2.48 -0.61 25.33
C ARG A 170 -3.15 -1.96 25.05
N ILE A 171 -3.92 -2.02 23.97
CA ILE A 171 -4.16 -3.31 23.32
C ILE A 171 -2.82 -3.67 22.67
N ASN A 172 -2.30 -4.89 22.93
CA ASN A 172 -1.12 -5.36 22.20
C ASN A 172 -1.46 -5.36 20.71
N PRO A 173 -0.80 -4.50 19.88
CA PRO A 173 -1.16 -4.38 18.47
C PRO A 173 -0.89 -5.72 17.77
N SER A 174 -1.78 -6.11 16.87
CA SER A 174 -1.57 -7.33 16.06
C SER A 174 -0.32 -7.17 15.18
N ALA A 175 0.32 -8.27 14.80
CA ALA A 175 1.48 -8.26 13.91
C ALA A 175 1.16 -7.54 12.57
N ASN A 176 -0.04 -7.74 12.03
CA ASN A 176 -0.51 -7.09 10.80
C ASN A 176 -0.53 -5.56 10.92
N LEU A 177 -0.97 -5.05 12.07
CA LEU A 177 -1.03 -3.62 12.34
C LEU A 177 0.37 -3.03 12.58
N ILE A 178 1.26 -3.73 13.30
CA ILE A 178 2.66 -3.31 13.46
C ILE A 178 3.31 -3.20 12.08
N ARG A 179 3.13 -4.22 11.23
CA ARG A 179 3.63 -4.27 9.85
C ARG A 179 3.06 -3.14 8.98
N TRP A 180 1.76 -2.88 9.06
CA TRP A 180 1.12 -1.73 8.40
C TRP A 180 1.73 -0.40 8.83
N GLY A 181 1.98 -0.25 10.13
CA GLY A 181 2.61 0.94 10.69
C GLY A 181 4.04 1.12 10.20
N LEU A 182 4.85 0.06 10.26
CA LEU A 182 6.21 0.08 9.73
C LEU A 182 6.23 0.44 8.24
N GLY A 183 5.34 -0.16 7.45
CA GLY A 183 5.17 0.13 6.02
C GLY A 183 4.83 1.59 5.77
N SER A 184 3.80 2.12 6.43
CA SER A 184 3.39 3.51 6.28
C SER A 184 4.47 4.49 6.74
N THR A 185 5.26 4.14 7.77
CA THR A 185 6.41 4.95 8.20
C THR A 185 7.53 4.92 7.17
N ALA A 186 7.81 3.75 6.57
CA ALA A 186 8.80 3.62 5.52
C ALA A 186 8.43 4.45 4.28
N VAL A 187 7.15 4.41 3.87
CA VAL A 187 6.60 5.26 2.78
C VAL A 187 6.81 6.74 3.10
N ARG A 188 6.36 7.20 4.27
CA ARG A 188 6.56 8.59 4.69
C ARG A 188 8.02 8.99 4.77
N MET A 189 8.90 8.11 5.26
CA MET A 189 10.33 8.38 5.29
C MET A 189 10.94 8.48 3.89
N ALA A 190 10.45 7.71 2.92
CA ALA A 190 10.88 7.79 1.53
C ALA A 190 10.36 9.05 0.82
N GLU A 191 9.14 9.49 1.12
CA GLU A 191 8.50 10.66 0.50
C GLU A 191 8.88 12.00 1.14
N ASP A 192 8.82 12.10 2.47
CA ASP A 192 8.97 13.36 3.21
C ASP A 192 10.43 13.66 3.58
N TYR A 193 11.21 12.62 3.89
CA TYR A 193 12.53 12.76 4.51
C TYR A 193 13.63 12.40 3.55
N ILE A 194 13.93 13.35 2.68
CA ILE A 194 15.16 13.26 1.95
C ILE A 194 16.34 13.61 2.90
N TYR A 195 17.39 12.78 2.84
CA TYR A 195 18.78 13.06 3.23
C TYR A 195 19.27 12.67 4.65
N GLY A 196 20.01 11.56 4.67
CA GLY A 196 21.03 11.26 5.67
C GLY A 196 21.32 9.77 5.80
N ARG A 197 22.56 9.43 6.20
CA ARG A 197 22.98 8.02 6.46
C ARG A 197 22.10 7.36 7.52
N HIS A 198 21.58 8.14 8.47
CA HIS A 198 20.71 7.67 9.54
C HIS A 198 19.34 7.21 9.02
N GLN A 199 18.69 8.01 8.17
CA GLN A 199 17.39 7.64 7.57
C GLN A 199 17.53 6.41 6.68
N ARG A 200 18.59 6.30 5.88
CA ARG A 200 18.88 5.09 5.07
C ARG A 200 19.03 3.84 5.92
N ARG A 201 19.79 3.91 7.02
CA ARG A 201 19.93 2.80 7.98
C ARG A 201 18.60 2.42 8.61
N ARG A 202 17.77 3.40 8.94
CA ARG A 202 16.45 3.17 9.54
C ARG A 202 15.46 2.56 8.54
N LEU A 203 15.48 2.99 7.27
CA LEU A 203 14.69 2.37 6.20
C LEU A 203 15.13 0.92 5.95
N SER A 204 16.44 0.65 5.85
CA SER A 204 16.96 -0.72 5.75
C SER A 204 16.48 -1.59 6.91
N TYR A 205 16.58 -1.07 8.14
CA TYR A 205 16.09 -1.75 9.33
C TYR A 205 14.57 -2.01 9.30
N PHE A 206 13.78 -1.06 8.80
CA PHE A 206 12.33 -1.26 8.64
C PHE A 206 12.01 -2.30 7.58
N VAL A 207 12.73 -2.32 6.46
CA VAL A 207 12.59 -3.37 5.43
C VAL A 207 12.85 -4.74 6.05
N GLU A 208 13.96 -4.92 6.76
CA GLU A 208 14.28 -6.17 7.44
C GLU A 208 13.20 -6.56 8.47
N LEU A 209 12.75 -5.61 9.29
CA LEU A 209 11.73 -5.86 10.30
C LEU A 209 10.37 -6.23 9.67
N MET A 210 9.98 -5.58 8.57
CA MET A 210 8.75 -5.90 7.85
C MET A 210 8.80 -7.30 7.23
N GLU A 211 9.96 -7.69 6.67
CA GLU A 211 10.16 -9.04 6.17
C GLU A 211 10.08 -10.06 7.32
N VAL A 212 10.77 -9.82 8.46
CA VAL A 212 10.77 -10.72 9.64
C VAL A 212 9.38 -10.85 10.28
N LEU A 213 8.64 -9.75 10.38
CA LEU A 213 7.29 -9.74 10.95
C LEU A 213 6.23 -10.25 9.98
N ASN A 214 6.61 -10.64 8.75
CA ASN A 214 5.68 -11.22 7.81
C ASN A 214 5.44 -12.69 8.18
N PRO A 215 4.29 -13.05 8.77
CA PRO A 215 4.06 -14.42 9.17
C PRO A 215 4.11 -15.33 7.94
N SER A 216 4.69 -16.52 8.12
CA SER A 216 4.57 -17.66 7.22
C SER A 216 3.13 -18.19 7.24
N LEU A 217 2.16 -17.36 6.87
CA LEU A 217 0.80 -17.81 6.70
C LEU A 217 0.83 -18.80 5.54
N ARG A 218 0.59 -20.08 5.88
CA ARG A 218 0.30 -21.18 4.95
C ARG A 218 -0.38 -20.63 3.70
N THR A 219 0.43 -20.46 2.65
CA THR A 219 0.08 -20.50 1.21
C THR A 219 -1.40 -20.36 0.87
N GLN A 220 -2.02 -19.24 1.24
CA GLN A 220 -3.25 -18.78 0.58
C GLN A 220 -2.83 -17.75 -0.44
N ASN A 221 -2.51 -18.23 -1.65
CA ASN A 221 -2.79 -17.58 -2.92
C ASN A 221 -2.58 -16.05 -3.03
N TRP A 222 -1.57 -15.49 -2.35
CA TRP A 222 -1.19 -14.08 -2.46
C TRP A 222 -0.72 -13.73 -3.88
N LEU A 223 -0.35 -14.73 -4.69
CA LEU A 223 -0.11 -14.60 -6.13
C LEU A 223 -1.28 -13.94 -6.86
N HIS A 224 -2.53 -14.15 -6.41
CA HIS A 224 -3.70 -13.47 -6.99
C HIS A 224 -3.80 -11.99 -6.59
N LEU A 225 -3.08 -11.56 -5.55
CA LEU A 225 -3.03 -10.17 -5.08
C LEU A 225 -1.86 -9.37 -5.69
N LEU A 226 -0.90 -10.06 -6.30
CA LEU A 226 0.27 -9.46 -6.95
C LEU A 226 -0.08 -8.60 -8.18
N PRO A 227 -1.06 -8.99 -9.04
CA PRO A 227 -1.40 -8.20 -10.22
C PRO A 227 -1.78 -6.75 -9.88
N GLY A 228 -1.26 -5.83 -10.67
CA GLY A 228 -1.47 -4.40 -10.50
C GLY A 228 -0.22 -3.58 -10.82
N ARG A 229 -0.36 -2.26 -10.73
CA ARG A 229 0.72 -1.31 -10.97
C ARG A 229 1.38 -0.93 -9.65
N TRP A 230 2.70 -0.98 -9.59
CA TRP A 230 3.49 -0.76 -8.39
C TRP A 230 4.50 0.36 -8.62
N ARG A 231 4.41 1.46 -7.88
CA ARG A 231 5.37 2.57 -7.92
C ARG A 231 6.58 2.26 -7.04
N LEU A 232 7.76 2.40 -7.59
CA LEU A 232 9.01 2.29 -6.83
C LEU A 232 9.23 3.54 -5.98
N LEU A 233 9.35 3.36 -4.67
CA LEU A 233 9.60 4.45 -3.72
C LEU A 233 11.06 4.55 -3.30
N TYR A 234 11.70 3.41 -3.04
CA TYR A 234 13.03 3.38 -2.46
C TYR A 234 13.81 2.15 -2.89
N CYS A 235 15.13 2.28 -3.05
CA CYS A 235 16.05 1.16 -3.19
C CYS A 235 17.20 1.33 -2.20
N THR A 236 17.53 0.27 -1.45
CA THR A 236 18.59 0.32 -0.42
C THR A 236 19.98 0.63 -0.98
N GLY A 237 20.22 0.33 -2.27
CA GLY A 237 21.49 0.60 -2.94
C GLY A 237 21.61 2.01 -3.53
N ARG A 238 20.60 2.47 -4.28
CA ARG A 238 20.61 3.76 -4.99
C ARG A 238 19.29 4.50 -4.82
N HIS A 239 19.36 5.81 -4.59
CA HIS A 239 18.17 6.65 -4.63
C HIS A 239 17.86 7.07 -6.06
N ILE A 240 16.60 6.97 -6.46
CA ILE A 240 16.12 7.36 -7.78
C ILE A 240 16.03 8.88 -7.88
N GLY A 241 16.52 9.45 -8.98
CA GLY A 241 16.36 10.87 -9.30
C GLY A 241 17.16 11.83 -8.40
N LEU A 242 17.95 11.32 -7.44
CA LEU A 242 18.74 12.12 -6.51
C LEU A 242 20.23 11.95 -6.80
N THR A 243 20.74 12.82 -7.67
CA THR A 243 22.15 12.89 -8.01
C THR A 243 22.65 14.33 -7.84
N LEU A 244 23.83 14.49 -7.23
CA LEU A 244 24.55 15.76 -7.21
C LEU A 244 25.35 15.99 -8.51
N ARG A 245 25.42 14.97 -9.38
CA ARG A 245 26.03 15.08 -10.70
C ARG A 245 25.19 16.02 -11.57
N GLN A 246 25.86 16.82 -12.39
CA GLN A 246 25.24 17.60 -13.46
C GLN A 246 25.47 16.86 -14.79
N PRO A 247 24.58 15.93 -15.19
CA PRO A 247 24.75 15.18 -16.43
C PRO A 247 24.44 16.06 -17.65
N SER A 248 25.11 15.77 -18.76
CA SER A 248 24.78 16.29 -20.10
C SER A 248 24.51 15.10 -21.03
N PRO A 249 23.24 14.83 -21.41
CA PRO A 249 22.04 15.65 -21.22
C PRO A 249 21.46 15.56 -19.80
N ARG A 250 20.75 16.61 -19.40
CA ARG A 250 20.06 16.69 -18.10
C ARG A 250 18.76 15.88 -18.14
N VAL A 251 18.79 14.71 -17.53
CA VAL A 251 17.63 13.82 -17.44
C VAL A 251 17.09 13.81 -16.01
N LEU A 252 15.80 14.10 -15.86
CA LEU A 252 15.05 13.97 -14.63
C LEU A 252 14.20 12.70 -14.70
N ILE A 253 14.43 11.74 -13.79
CA ILE A 253 13.55 10.59 -13.63
C ILE A 253 12.25 11.05 -12.97
N SER A 254 11.12 10.68 -13.55
CA SER A 254 9.80 10.92 -12.98
C SER A 254 9.37 9.71 -12.15
N ALA A 255 8.19 9.15 -12.41
CA ALA A 255 7.74 7.96 -11.71
C ALA A 255 8.29 6.69 -12.38
N VAL A 256 8.69 5.75 -11.54
CA VAL A 256 9.12 4.41 -11.96
C VAL A 256 8.07 3.42 -11.50
N TYR A 257 7.47 2.71 -12.44
CA TYR A 257 6.42 1.73 -12.19
C TYR A 257 6.85 0.33 -12.60
N LEU A 258 6.34 -0.66 -11.88
CA LEU A 258 6.36 -2.06 -12.24
C LEU A 258 4.91 -2.54 -12.30
N THR A 259 4.44 -2.87 -13.48
CA THR A 259 3.11 -3.45 -13.71
C THR A 259 3.24 -4.96 -13.75
N VAL A 260 2.45 -5.66 -12.94
CA VAL A 260 2.36 -7.11 -12.94
C VAL A 260 1.00 -7.49 -13.49
N SER A 261 0.96 -8.26 -14.57
CA SER A 261 -0.24 -8.86 -15.16
C SER A 261 -0.15 -10.37 -15.10
N SER A 262 -1.31 -11.02 -14.90
CA SER A 262 -1.39 -12.49 -14.89
C SER A 262 -1.79 -12.97 -16.28
N GLU A 263 -0.98 -13.84 -16.89
CA GLU A 263 -1.28 -14.47 -18.17
C GLU A 263 -1.76 -15.91 -17.91
N SER A 264 -3.08 -16.09 -17.79
CA SER A 264 -3.75 -17.41 -17.67
C SER A 264 -3.37 -18.27 -16.43
N VAL A 265 -3.82 -19.54 -16.41
CA VAL A 265 -3.96 -20.42 -15.23
C VAL A 265 -2.61 -20.89 -14.63
N ASP A 266 -1.50 -20.73 -15.35
CA ASP A 266 -0.21 -21.38 -15.05
C ASP A 266 0.83 -20.50 -14.34
N GLN A 267 0.46 -19.65 -13.35
CA GLN A 267 1.42 -18.86 -12.53
C GLN A 267 2.53 -18.10 -13.32
N VAL A 268 2.30 -17.84 -14.62
CA VAL A 268 3.14 -17.00 -15.47
C VAL A 268 2.59 -15.59 -15.41
N PHE A 269 3.47 -14.65 -15.10
CA PHE A 269 3.16 -13.24 -14.98
C PHE A 269 3.94 -12.45 -16.02
N SER A 270 3.29 -11.53 -16.71
CA SER A 270 3.98 -10.48 -17.45
C SER A 270 4.31 -9.33 -16.52
N LEU A 271 5.56 -8.89 -16.59
CA LEU A 271 6.13 -7.81 -15.80
C LEU A 271 6.57 -6.70 -16.74
N THR A 272 6.01 -5.51 -16.55
CA THR A 272 6.35 -4.33 -17.35
C THR A 272 6.91 -3.25 -16.43
N SER A 273 8.19 -2.95 -16.56
CA SER A 273 8.84 -1.82 -15.89
C SER A 273 8.76 -0.58 -16.76
N ASP A 274 8.05 0.43 -16.32
CA ASP A 274 7.91 1.72 -16.99
C ASP A 274 8.67 2.79 -16.21
N VAL A 275 9.74 3.30 -16.82
CA VAL A 275 10.57 4.39 -16.29
C VAL A 275 10.24 5.65 -17.08
N GLY A 276 9.45 6.53 -16.47
CA GLY A 276 9.22 7.87 -17.01
C GLY A 276 10.45 8.77 -16.80
N PHE A 277 10.77 9.57 -17.81
CA PHE A 277 11.84 10.56 -17.71
C PHE A 277 11.51 11.82 -18.49
N ARG A 278 12.17 12.93 -18.11
CA ARG A 278 12.14 14.20 -18.83
C ARG A 278 13.55 14.64 -19.17
N ILE A 279 13.77 14.97 -20.43
CA ILE A 279 15.01 15.56 -20.91
C ILE A 279 14.84 17.07 -20.87
N MET A 280 15.56 17.73 -19.98
CA MET A 280 15.51 19.18 -19.87
C MET A 280 16.41 19.84 -20.90
N PRO A 281 16.00 20.97 -21.48
CA PRO A 281 16.82 21.71 -22.42
C PRO A 281 18.09 22.22 -21.74
N GLU A 282 19.21 22.19 -22.46
CA GLU A 282 20.42 22.90 -22.09
C GLU A 282 20.37 24.31 -22.73
N PRO A 283 20.85 25.39 -22.07
CA PRO A 283 21.71 25.43 -20.88
C PRO A 283 20.98 25.69 -19.53
N ASN A 284 19.75 26.18 -19.54
CA ASN A 284 19.05 26.62 -18.32
C ASN A 284 18.26 25.47 -17.69
N TRP A 285 18.41 25.24 -16.38
CA TRP A 285 17.55 24.30 -15.65
C TRP A 285 16.21 25.00 -15.39
N PRO A 286 15.14 24.67 -16.13
CA PRO A 286 13.93 25.45 -16.02
C PRO A 286 13.30 25.16 -14.64
N HIS A 287 12.89 26.21 -13.93
CA HIS A 287 12.39 26.09 -12.55
C HIS A 287 11.12 25.23 -12.48
N ASP A 288 10.35 25.20 -13.56
CA ASP A 288 9.17 24.36 -13.76
C ASP A 288 9.52 22.90 -14.12
N LYS A 289 10.82 22.58 -14.29
CA LYS A 289 11.32 21.26 -14.73
C LYS A 289 10.67 20.80 -16.06
N SER A 290 10.35 21.76 -16.94
CA SER A 290 9.84 21.50 -18.28
C SER A 290 10.91 20.86 -19.18
N GLY A 291 10.47 20.01 -20.09
CA GLY A 291 11.37 19.28 -20.99
C GLY A 291 10.62 18.28 -21.86
N SER A 292 11.36 17.61 -22.74
CA SER A 292 10.83 16.54 -23.60
C SER A 292 10.59 15.29 -22.77
N GLU A 293 9.35 14.82 -22.75
CA GLU A 293 8.97 13.61 -22.02
C GLU A 293 9.33 12.36 -22.80
N GLY A 294 9.70 11.30 -22.07
CA GLY A 294 9.92 9.98 -22.62
C GLY A 294 9.60 8.89 -21.61
N VAL A 295 9.34 7.70 -22.13
CA VAL A 295 9.06 6.50 -21.34
C VAL A 295 9.95 5.38 -21.85
N LEU A 296 10.70 4.79 -20.93
CA LEU A 296 11.43 3.55 -21.16
C LEU A 296 10.59 2.41 -20.58
N SER A 297 10.19 1.47 -21.43
CA SER A 297 9.41 0.31 -21.04
C SER A 297 10.23 -0.97 -21.21
N VAL A 298 10.25 -1.81 -20.18
CA VAL A 298 10.91 -3.12 -20.19
C VAL A 298 9.88 -4.17 -19.84
N THR A 299 9.57 -5.07 -20.75
CA THR A 299 8.60 -6.14 -20.55
C THR A 299 9.32 -7.47 -20.44
N ALA A 300 8.95 -8.29 -19.46
CA ALA A 300 9.43 -9.65 -19.33
C ALA A 300 8.31 -10.60 -18.88
N SER A 301 8.38 -11.86 -19.26
CA SER A 301 7.55 -12.93 -18.71
C SER A 301 8.29 -13.63 -17.58
N ALA A 302 7.59 -13.92 -16.49
CA ALA A 302 8.17 -14.50 -15.28
C ALA A 302 7.29 -15.59 -14.69
N ARG A 303 7.90 -16.72 -14.31
CA ARG A 303 7.28 -17.74 -13.46
C ARG A 303 7.52 -17.40 -12.00
N ILE A 304 6.43 -17.27 -11.25
CA ILE A 304 6.48 -16.84 -9.86
C ILE A 304 6.05 -17.99 -8.96
N ALA A 305 7.00 -18.57 -8.22
CA ALA A 305 6.75 -19.70 -7.33
C ALA A 305 6.91 -19.31 -5.85
N ALA A 306 6.10 -19.90 -4.96
CA ALA A 306 6.26 -19.73 -3.53
C ALA A 306 7.50 -20.48 -3.01
N GLY A 307 8.43 -19.80 -2.35
CA GLY A 307 9.66 -20.39 -1.79
C GLY A 307 10.89 -19.48 -1.89
N ARG A 308 11.86 -19.66 -1.00
CA ARG A 308 13.17 -18.97 -1.05
C ARG A 308 14.16 -19.78 -1.89
N ILE A 309 14.83 -19.13 -2.84
CA ILE A 309 16.11 -19.61 -3.39
C ILE A 309 17.17 -18.56 -3.05
N TYR A 310 18.07 -18.89 -2.12
CA TYR A 310 19.40 -18.28 -2.14
C TYR A 310 20.23 -19.17 -3.05
N ILE A 311 20.74 -18.62 -4.15
CA ILE A 311 21.74 -19.32 -4.95
C ILE A 311 22.99 -19.40 -4.08
N ASN A 312 23.20 -20.55 -3.44
CA ASN A 312 24.51 -20.96 -3.01
C ASN A 312 25.00 -21.99 -4.03
N GLU A 313 26.12 -21.68 -4.69
CA GLU A 313 26.99 -22.71 -5.23
C GLU A 313 27.45 -23.57 -4.03
N HIS A 314 26.74 -24.67 -3.81
CA HIS A 314 27.22 -25.98 -3.35
C HIS A 314 26.03 -26.75 -2.79
N ASP A 315 25.64 -27.78 -3.53
CA ASP A 315 24.80 -28.87 -3.07
C ASP A 315 25.35 -29.45 -1.76
N SER A 316 24.63 -29.26 -0.67
CA SER A 316 24.55 -30.24 0.41
C SER A 316 23.29 -30.01 1.23
N LYS A 317 22.45 -31.05 1.26
CA LYS A 317 21.23 -31.10 2.06
C LYS A 317 21.61 -31.22 3.54
N GLU A 318 21.93 -30.11 4.20
CA GLU A 318 21.90 -30.04 5.68
C GLU A 318 21.99 -28.62 6.29
N ASP A 319 22.23 -27.56 5.53
CA ASP A 319 22.48 -26.21 6.09
C ASP A 319 21.29 -25.24 6.13
N MET A 320 20.06 -25.75 6.26
CA MET A 320 18.84 -24.92 6.20
C MET A 320 18.58 -24.06 7.45
N VAL A 321 19.33 -24.25 8.55
CA VAL A 321 19.10 -23.59 9.85
C VAL A 321 20.24 -22.64 10.25
N THR A 322 21.44 -22.78 9.67
CA THR A 322 22.65 -22.09 10.14
C THR A 322 22.81 -20.67 9.61
N SER A 323 22.21 -20.32 8.47
CA SER A 323 22.35 -18.98 7.88
C SER A 323 21.44 -17.91 8.49
N SER A 324 20.28 -18.28 9.02
CA SER A 324 19.39 -17.36 9.76
C SER A 324 19.96 -16.94 11.11
N MET A 325 20.81 -17.78 11.73
CA MET A 325 21.44 -17.46 13.02
C MET A 325 22.54 -16.39 12.93
N ARG A 326 23.25 -16.29 11.79
CA ARG A 326 24.36 -15.31 11.66
C ARG A 326 23.90 -13.86 11.58
N TYR A 327 22.71 -13.57 11.03
CA TYR A 327 22.16 -12.21 10.94
C TYR A 327 21.45 -11.75 12.22
N LEU A 328 20.97 -12.68 13.05
CA LEU A 328 20.25 -12.40 14.29
C LEU A 328 21.15 -12.27 15.52
N HIS A 329 22.43 -12.65 15.42
CA HIS A 329 23.42 -12.56 16.51
C HIS A 329 23.98 -11.15 16.77
N GLY A 330 23.49 -10.13 16.08
CA GLY A 330 23.74 -8.75 16.51
C GLY A 330 23.10 -8.51 17.88
N ASN A 331 23.89 -8.04 18.86
CA ASN A 331 23.53 -7.78 20.27
C ASN A 331 22.23 -6.98 20.53
N LYS A 332 21.52 -6.52 19.49
CA LYS A 332 20.27 -5.76 19.55
C LYS A 332 19.00 -6.61 19.70
N TRP A 333 19.04 -7.90 19.35
CA TRP A 333 17.82 -8.75 19.32
C TRP A 333 17.64 -9.69 20.51
N ARG A 334 18.53 -9.60 21.52
CA ARG A 334 18.49 -10.43 22.74
C ARG A 334 17.23 -10.25 23.60
N LYS A 335 16.40 -9.24 23.34
CA LYS A 335 15.11 -8.99 24.03
C LYS A 335 13.91 -9.66 23.37
N PHE A 336 14.04 -10.14 22.12
CA PHE A 336 12.99 -10.87 21.39
C PHE A 336 13.20 -12.39 21.41
N SER A 337 14.21 -12.88 22.15
CA SER A 337 14.57 -14.30 22.28
C SER A 337 13.55 -15.15 23.06
N GLN A 338 12.41 -14.58 23.48
CA GLN A 338 11.31 -15.31 24.14
C GLN A 338 10.26 -15.82 23.15
N ILE A 339 10.43 -15.57 21.84
CA ILE A 339 9.64 -16.22 20.80
C ILE A 339 10.15 -17.67 20.67
N LYS A 340 9.42 -18.63 21.25
CA LYS A 340 9.79 -20.04 21.35
C LYS A 340 9.89 -20.79 20.02
N GLU A 341 9.37 -20.20 18.94
CA GLU A 341 9.51 -20.73 17.57
C GLU A 341 9.80 -19.54 16.63
N LEU A 342 11.04 -19.43 16.14
CA LEU A 342 11.27 -18.56 14.98
C LEU A 342 10.43 -19.09 13.81
N PRO A 343 9.75 -18.22 13.04
CA PRO A 343 9.00 -18.67 11.88
C PRO A 343 9.95 -19.34 10.89
N SER A 344 9.86 -20.66 10.78
CA SER A 344 10.51 -21.44 9.75
C SER A 344 9.94 -21.00 8.41
N SER A 345 10.79 -20.37 7.59
CA SER A 345 10.50 -19.79 6.27
C SER A 345 9.75 -18.45 6.28
N LEU A 346 10.48 -17.37 6.00
CA LEU A 346 9.88 -16.09 5.60
C LEU A 346 9.24 -16.30 4.20
N PRO A 347 8.03 -15.76 3.93
CA PRO A 347 7.34 -15.95 2.66
C PRO A 347 8.02 -15.11 1.59
N ALA A 348 9.09 -15.67 1.01
CA ALA A 348 9.70 -15.13 -0.20
C ALA A 348 9.27 -15.96 -1.40
N VAL A 349 9.40 -15.34 -2.55
CA VAL A 349 8.87 -15.80 -3.81
C VAL A 349 10.00 -15.89 -4.79
N ASN A 350 10.15 -16.99 -5.51
CA ASN A 350 11.13 -17.09 -6.58
C ASN A 350 10.56 -16.56 -7.89
N ILE A 351 11.38 -15.83 -8.65
CA ILE A 351 11.00 -15.24 -9.93
C ILE A 351 12.01 -15.72 -10.99
N ALA A 352 11.55 -16.53 -11.94
CA ALA A 352 12.35 -16.97 -13.08
C ALA A 352 11.85 -16.27 -14.36
N MET A 353 12.74 -15.57 -15.07
CA MET A 353 12.42 -14.78 -16.27
C MET A 353 12.76 -15.55 -17.56
N ASP A 354 11.92 -15.41 -18.59
CA ASP A 354 12.19 -16.00 -19.92
C ASP A 354 12.78 -14.96 -20.89
N GLU A 355 11.96 -14.07 -21.45
CA GLU A 355 12.38 -13.10 -22.48
C GLU A 355 12.22 -11.65 -22.01
N ILE A 356 13.18 -10.77 -22.32
CA ILE A 356 13.17 -9.34 -21.94
C ILE A 356 13.17 -8.46 -23.20
N HIS A 357 12.11 -7.70 -23.41
CA HIS A 357 12.05 -6.65 -24.43
C HIS A 357 12.22 -5.27 -23.80
N VAL A 358 12.99 -4.41 -24.46
CA VAL A 358 13.26 -3.04 -24.02
C VAL A 358 12.87 -2.08 -25.14
N SER A 359 11.99 -1.12 -24.85
CA SER A 359 11.59 -0.06 -25.78
C SER A 359 11.74 1.31 -25.12
N ILE A 360 12.12 2.32 -25.91
CA ILE A 360 12.19 3.71 -25.45
C ILE A 360 11.38 4.58 -26.41
N SER A 361 10.50 5.40 -25.84
CA SER A 361 9.68 6.37 -26.57
C SER A 361 9.98 7.77 -26.04
N CYS A 362 10.03 8.75 -26.92
CA CYS A 362 10.23 10.16 -26.57
C CYS A 362 9.41 11.04 -27.50
N THR A 363 8.85 12.13 -26.98
CA THR A 363 8.03 13.07 -27.74
C THR A 363 8.84 13.92 -28.72
N SER A 364 10.14 14.09 -28.47
CA SER A 364 11.05 14.82 -29.37
C SER A 364 11.86 13.88 -30.24
N THR A 365 12.11 14.27 -31.49
CA THR A 365 13.07 13.60 -32.37
C THR A 365 14.49 13.79 -31.83
N MET A 366 15.11 12.69 -31.41
CA MET A 366 16.49 12.70 -30.89
C MET A 366 17.45 12.09 -31.90
N THR A 367 18.66 12.62 -31.97
CA THR A 367 19.76 11.93 -32.65
C THR A 367 20.19 10.70 -31.85
N VAL A 368 20.70 9.66 -32.53
CA VAL A 368 21.14 8.40 -31.90
C VAL A 368 22.14 8.65 -30.76
N ASN A 369 23.08 9.58 -30.95
CA ASN A 369 24.07 9.95 -29.92
C ASN A 369 23.42 10.59 -28.69
N SER A 370 22.41 11.45 -28.87
CA SER A 370 21.72 12.10 -27.76
C SER A 370 20.85 11.11 -27.00
N ALA A 371 20.18 10.20 -27.72
CA ALA A 371 19.40 9.12 -27.14
C ALA A 371 20.28 8.15 -26.31
N GLN A 372 21.47 7.78 -26.81
CA GLN A 372 22.42 6.95 -26.06
C GLN A 372 22.90 7.62 -24.76
N LYS A 373 23.21 8.93 -24.81
CA LYS A 373 23.62 9.67 -23.61
C LYS A 373 22.47 9.79 -22.60
N ALA A 374 21.25 10.05 -23.06
CA ALA A 374 20.07 10.06 -22.21
C ALA A 374 19.84 8.68 -21.57
N LEU A 375 19.89 7.60 -22.34
CA LEU A 375 19.76 6.23 -21.84
C LEU A 375 20.81 5.88 -20.79
N LYS A 376 22.07 6.29 -21.00
CA LYS A 376 23.14 6.10 -20.01
C LYS A 376 22.85 6.82 -18.70
N GLU A 377 22.29 8.03 -18.77
CA GLU A 377 21.96 8.78 -17.58
C GLU A 377 20.76 8.17 -16.84
N ILE A 378 19.72 7.73 -17.58
CA ILE A 378 18.59 6.99 -17.00
C ILE A 378 19.13 5.76 -16.26
N ARG A 379 20.00 4.96 -16.89
CA ARG A 379 20.67 3.78 -16.29
C ARG A 379 21.47 4.08 -15.02
N THR A 380 21.95 5.31 -14.88
CA THR A 380 22.72 5.69 -13.71
C THR A 380 21.81 6.09 -12.55
N GLN A 381 20.64 6.67 -12.82
CA GLN A 381 19.70 7.16 -11.81
C GLN A 381 18.69 6.13 -11.33
N THR A 382 18.37 5.09 -12.10
CA THR A 382 17.43 4.04 -11.68
C THR A 382 18.14 2.73 -11.30
N PRO A 383 17.53 1.89 -10.42
CA PRO A 383 18.10 0.62 -10.03
C PRO A 383 18.24 -0.32 -11.23
N PRO A 384 19.32 -1.11 -11.30
CA PRO A 384 19.55 -2.03 -12.42
C PRO A 384 18.42 -3.06 -12.58
N GLU A 385 17.75 -3.43 -11.49
CA GLU A 385 16.59 -4.33 -11.47
C GLU A 385 15.40 -3.78 -12.26
N MET A 386 15.30 -2.47 -12.47
CA MET A 386 14.22 -1.85 -13.26
C MET A 386 14.53 -1.81 -14.77
N PHE A 387 15.76 -2.09 -15.18
CA PHE A 387 16.14 -2.25 -16.60
C PHE A 387 16.24 -3.69 -17.03
N ASP A 388 16.55 -4.54 -16.07
CA ASP A 388 16.83 -5.94 -16.28
C ASP A 388 16.12 -6.71 -15.18
N LEU A 389 14.88 -7.07 -15.48
CA LEU A 389 13.98 -7.74 -14.55
C LEU A 389 14.51 -9.12 -14.13
N SER A 390 15.45 -9.72 -14.89
CA SER A 390 16.16 -10.95 -14.48
C SER A 390 16.98 -10.78 -13.20
N LYS A 391 17.34 -9.54 -12.85
CA LYS A 391 18.07 -9.26 -11.61
C LYS A 391 17.19 -9.32 -10.37
N ILE A 392 15.87 -9.48 -10.50
CA ILE A 392 14.96 -9.65 -9.37
C ILE A 392 14.92 -11.13 -9.00
N VAL A 393 15.38 -11.46 -7.78
CA VAL A 393 15.47 -12.86 -7.32
C VAL A 393 14.24 -13.24 -6.51
N CYS A 394 13.87 -12.39 -5.55
CA CYS A 394 12.72 -12.70 -4.72
C CYS A 394 11.87 -11.50 -4.32
N GLY A 395 10.59 -11.77 -4.07
CA GLY A 395 9.63 -10.80 -3.58
C GLY A 395 9.11 -11.17 -2.19
N THR A 396 8.82 -10.17 -1.37
CA THR A 396 8.03 -10.30 -0.15
C THR A 396 6.81 -9.40 -0.28
N TYR A 397 5.63 -10.03 -0.36
CA TYR A 397 4.36 -9.31 -0.30
C TYR A 397 4.06 -8.95 1.15
N ILE A 398 3.98 -7.65 1.45
CA ILE A 398 3.73 -7.16 2.81
C ILE A 398 2.23 -6.99 3.01
N ASP A 399 1.59 -6.14 2.23
CA ASP A 399 0.15 -5.95 2.28
C ASP A 399 -0.38 -5.47 0.92
N ALA A 400 -1.69 -5.23 0.86
CA ALA A 400 -2.41 -4.67 -0.28
C ALA A 400 -1.72 -3.47 -0.97
N ARG A 401 -0.91 -2.71 -0.23
CA ARG A 401 -0.26 -1.48 -0.69
C ARG A 401 1.22 -1.64 -0.89
N LEU A 402 1.87 -2.58 -0.21
CA LEU A 402 3.33 -2.59 -0.10
C LEU A 402 3.93 -3.93 -0.51
N MET A 403 4.95 -3.85 -1.35
CA MET A 403 5.74 -5.00 -1.79
C MET A 403 7.22 -4.66 -1.70
N ILE A 404 8.04 -5.65 -1.35
CA ILE A 404 9.49 -5.54 -1.33
C ILE A 404 10.06 -6.54 -2.32
N LEU A 405 10.85 -6.09 -3.29
CA LEU A 405 11.59 -6.97 -4.20
C LEU A 405 13.08 -6.92 -3.87
N ARG A 406 13.75 -8.05 -4.00
CA ARG A 406 15.18 -8.22 -3.72
C ARG A 406 15.93 -8.52 -5.01
N GLY A 407 16.96 -7.73 -5.26
CA GLY A 407 17.88 -7.95 -6.38
C GLY A 407 18.92 -9.03 -6.08
N VAL A 408 19.58 -9.56 -7.12
CA VAL A 408 20.72 -10.50 -7.01
C VAL A 408 21.86 -9.92 -6.15
N ASN A 409 22.02 -8.60 -6.19
CA ASN A 409 23.00 -7.86 -5.38
C ASN A 409 22.61 -7.69 -3.90
N GLY A 410 21.47 -8.25 -3.47
CA GLY A 410 20.92 -8.09 -2.12
C GLY A 410 20.20 -6.76 -1.87
N SER A 411 20.11 -5.88 -2.87
CA SER A 411 19.37 -4.62 -2.77
C SER A 411 17.88 -4.90 -2.55
N ALA A 412 17.21 -4.05 -1.78
CA ALA A 412 15.78 -4.12 -1.55
C ALA A 412 15.11 -2.92 -2.22
N LEU A 413 14.15 -3.21 -3.09
CA LEU A 413 13.30 -2.27 -3.77
C LEU A 413 11.94 -2.25 -3.07
N LEU A 414 11.58 -1.10 -2.52
CA LEU A 414 10.32 -0.86 -1.83
C LEU A 414 9.32 -0.27 -2.80
N PHE A 415 8.22 -0.98 -3.03
CA PHE A 415 7.15 -0.57 -3.92
C PHE A 415 5.87 -0.27 -3.16
N THR A 416 5.16 0.78 -3.58
CA THR A 416 3.75 1.01 -3.22
C THR A 416 2.82 0.74 -4.39
N ARG A 417 1.63 0.23 -4.11
CA ARG A 417 0.62 -0.03 -5.13
C ARG A 417 0.08 1.32 -5.63
N ALA A 418 0.17 1.52 -6.94
CA ALA A 418 -0.36 2.68 -7.62
C ALA A 418 -1.73 2.34 -8.20
N ASN A 419 -2.65 3.29 -8.10
CA ASN A 419 -3.93 3.17 -8.77
C ASN A 419 -3.74 3.49 -10.28
N PRO A 420 -4.19 2.62 -11.21
CA PRO A 420 -4.09 2.89 -12.65
C PRO A 420 -4.79 4.18 -13.11
N MET A 421 -5.74 4.72 -12.34
CA MET A 421 -6.51 5.93 -12.69
C MET A 421 -5.74 7.26 -12.53
N ILE A 422 -4.47 7.25 -12.10
CA ILE A 422 -3.71 8.50 -11.84
C ILE A 422 -3.13 9.12 -13.14
N ASP A 423 -3.09 8.38 -14.25
CA ASP A 423 -2.42 8.82 -15.50
C ASP A 423 -3.39 9.14 -16.66
N THR A 424 -4.64 9.54 -16.40
CA THR A 424 -5.54 10.12 -17.43
C THR A 424 -5.88 11.56 -17.15
#